data_AF-A0A9P8YA69-F1
#
_entry.id   AF-A0A9P8YA69-F1
#
_cell.length_a   1.000
_cell.length_b   1.000
_cell.length_c   1.000
_cell.angle_alpha   90.00
_cell.angle_beta   90.00
_cell.angle_gamma   90.00
#
_symmetry.space_group_name_H-M   'P 1'
#
loop_
_entity.id
_entity.type
_entity.pdbx_description
1 polymer ?
#
loop_
_entity_poly.entity_id
_entity_poly.type
_entity_poly.pdbx_seq_one_letter_code
_entity_poly.pdbx_strand_id
1 'polypeptide(L)'
;MAGVDHILTLSCPDKPGIVHAVTGLLAKHNLNILDLQQFSDPTSQKFFMRVHFGYTESTASLDADMASLKASLAAADEDFDVRPAAKKPRVLIMVSKIGHCLNDLLFRTKNKQLGIEIPIIVSNHPDYRALAESYGIEFHHLPVTKDTKLEQEKQILDLIRANSIDLVVLARYMQVLSPGLCEAMSGKIINIHHSFLPSFKGAKPYHQAYDRGVKIIGATAHIVTADLDEGPIIEQRIARVDHSMSPKELVEEGSNVESQVLAAAVKWWSEKRVFQNGHKTVVFN
;
A
#
# COMPACT_ATOMS: atom_id res chain seq x y z
N MET A 1 22.76 -22.13 -8.77
CA MET A 1 21.71 -22.09 -9.82
C MET A 1 21.30 -20.64 -9.94
N ALA A 2 21.59 -20.01 -11.08
CA ALA A 2 21.24 -18.61 -11.32
C ALA A 2 19.81 -18.57 -11.86
N GLY A 3 18.87 -18.08 -11.08
CA GLY A 3 17.50 -17.87 -11.54
C GLY A 3 16.79 -16.94 -10.58
N VAL A 4 15.79 -16.23 -11.09
CA VAL A 4 15.07 -15.20 -10.35
C VAL A 4 13.70 -15.75 -9.96
N ASP A 5 13.29 -15.45 -8.74
CA ASP A 5 11.94 -15.73 -8.25
C ASP A 5 10.94 -14.74 -8.83
N HIS A 6 9.72 -15.19 -9.05
CA HIS A 6 8.63 -14.39 -9.60
C HIS A 6 7.38 -14.53 -8.72
N ILE A 7 6.55 -13.48 -8.76
CA ILE A 7 5.23 -13.47 -8.14
C ILE A 7 4.22 -13.28 -9.26
N LEU A 8 3.32 -14.26 -9.39
CA LEU A 8 2.08 -14.17 -10.16
C LEU A 8 0.95 -13.82 -9.19
N THR A 9 0.19 -12.78 -9.51
CA THR A 9 -1.08 -12.48 -8.84
C THR A 9 -2.20 -12.45 -9.85
N LEU A 10 -3.34 -13.02 -9.48
CA LEU A 10 -4.56 -12.89 -10.27
C LEU A 10 -5.82 -12.72 -9.41
N SER A 11 -6.81 -12.03 -9.96
CA SER A 11 -8.20 -12.14 -9.55
C SER A 11 -9.15 -12.26 -10.74
N CYS A 12 -10.20 -13.06 -10.61
CA CYS A 12 -11.15 -13.29 -11.69
C CYS A 12 -12.50 -13.78 -11.14
N PRO A 13 -13.55 -13.89 -11.97
CA PRO A 13 -14.76 -14.59 -11.57
C PRO A 13 -14.45 -16.04 -11.17
N ASP A 14 -15.01 -16.49 -10.05
CA ASP A 14 -14.73 -17.82 -9.52
C ASP A 14 -15.34 -18.91 -10.41
N LYS A 15 -14.55 -19.95 -10.68
CA LYS A 15 -14.95 -21.12 -11.48
C LYS A 15 -14.04 -22.32 -11.24
N PRO A 16 -14.54 -23.55 -11.47
CA PRO A 16 -13.70 -24.73 -11.44
C PRO A 16 -12.50 -24.63 -12.40
N GLY A 17 -11.35 -25.16 -11.96
CA GLY A 17 -10.17 -25.33 -12.81
C GLY A 17 -9.15 -24.18 -12.81
N ILE A 18 -9.40 -23.06 -12.11
CA ILE A 18 -8.45 -21.93 -12.08
C ILE A 18 -7.08 -22.36 -11.54
N VAL A 19 -7.05 -23.01 -10.38
CA VAL A 19 -5.81 -23.49 -9.75
C VAL A 19 -5.08 -24.47 -10.67
N HIS A 20 -5.81 -25.39 -11.31
CA HIS A 20 -5.23 -26.35 -12.25
C HIS A 20 -4.62 -25.65 -13.48
N ALA A 21 -5.31 -24.67 -14.06
CA ALA A 21 -4.81 -23.93 -15.22
C ALA A 21 -3.50 -23.20 -14.90
N VAL A 22 -3.42 -22.55 -13.74
CA VAL A 22 -2.21 -21.84 -13.28
C VAL A 22 -1.08 -22.82 -12.99
N THR A 23 -1.33 -23.82 -12.14
CA THR A 23 -0.28 -24.76 -11.70
C THR A 23 0.18 -25.68 -12.83
N GLY A 24 -0.73 -26.08 -13.72
CA GLY A 24 -0.42 -26.87 -14.91
C GLY A 24 0.44 -26.10 -15.92
N LEU A 25 0.18 -24.79 -16.11
CA LEU A 25 1.05 -23.93 -16.91
C LEU A 25 2.45 -23.86 -16.32
N LEU A 26 2.59 -23.60 -15.02
CA LEU A 26 3.91 -23.56 -14.38
C LEU A 26 4.66 -24.90 -14.48
N ALA A 27 3.94 -26.02 -14.29
CA ALA A 27 4.50 -27.36 -14.44
C ALA A 27 4.94 -27.66 -15.88
N LYS A 28 4.17 -27.24 -16.90
CA LYS A 28 4.52 -27.37 -18.33
C LYS A 28 5.87 -26.72 -18.65
N HIS A 29 6.21 -25.64 -17.95
CA HIS A 29 7.48 -24.92 -18.09
C HIS A 29 8.56 -25.35 -17.09
N ASN A 30 8.34 -26.46 -16.37
CA ASN A 30 9.25 -27.01 -15.36
C ASN A 30 9.62 -25.98 -14.26
N LEU A 31 8.64 -25.15 -13.86
CA LEU A 31 8.80 -24.16 -12.81
C LEU A 31 8.30 -24.72 -11.48
N ASN A 32 9.06 -24.49 -10.41
CA ASN A 32 8.67 -24.90 -9.08
C ASN A 32 7.88 -23.79 -8.37
N ILE A 33 6.85 -24.19 -7.62
CA ILE A 33 6.08 -23.29 -6.78
C ILE A 33 6.73 -23.28 -5.39
N LEU A 34 7.07 -22.09 -4.90
CA LEU A 34 7.71 -21.88 -3.60
C LEU A 34 6.67 -21.54 -2.52
N ASP A 35 5.64 -20.78 -2.89
CA ASP A 35 4.51 -20.41 -2.02
C ASP A 35 3.27 -20.17 -2.88
N LEU A 36 2.10 -20.60 -2.39
CA LEU A 36 0.82 -20.48 -3.10
C LEU A 36 -0.30 -20.23 -2.09
N GLN A 37 -1.01 -19.13 -2.28
CA GLN A 37 -2.18 -18.76 -1.50
C GLN A 37 -3.34 -18.49 -2.46
N GLN A 38 -4.54 -18.94 -2.08
CA GLN A 38 -5.76 -18.75 -2.86
C GLN A 38 -6.94 -18.45 -1.92
N PHE A 39 -7.93 -17.75 -2.45
CA PHE A 39 -9.18 -17.48 -1.75
C PHE A 39 -10.33 -17.28 -2.74
N SER A 40 -11.44 -18.01 -2.53
CA SER A 40 -12.72 -17.76 -3.17
C SER A 40 -13.61 -16.96 -2.23
N ASP A 41 -14.09 -15.79 -2.67
CA ASP A 41 -15.12 -15.05 -1.95
C ASP A 41 -16.51 -15.46 -2.47
N PRO A 42 -17.30 -16.22 -1.70
CA PRO A 42 -18.62 -16.66 -2.14
C PRO A 42 -19.62 -15.49 -2.28
N THR A 43 -19.34 -14.34 -1.64
CA THR A 43 -20.22 -13.17 -1.70
C THR A 43 -20.01 -12.38 -2.98
N SER A 44 -18.76 -12.06 -3.33
CA SER A 44 -18.45 -11.33 -4.56
C SER A 44 -18.32 -12.25 -5.78
N GLN A 45 -18.32 -13.58 -5.58
CA GLN A 45 -18.08 -14.59 -6.62
C GLN A 45 -16.76 -14.36 -7.37
N LYS A 46 -15.77 -13.80 -6.67
CA LYS A 46 -14.41 -13.62 -7.17
C LYS A 46 -13.45 -14.63 -6.54
N PHE A 47 -12.48 -15.05 -7.33
CA PHE A 47 -11.33 -15.84 -6.94
C PHE A 47 -10.07 -14.97 -6.92
N PHE A 48 -9.19 -15.19 -5.96
CA PHE A 48 -7.92 -14.49 -5.78
C PHE A 48 -6.80 -15.50 -5.59
N MET A 49 -5.65 -15.28 -6.21
CA MET A 49 -4.51 -16.17 -6.07
C MET A 49 -3.20 -15.41 -6.18
N ARG A 50 -2.25 -15.79 -5.30
CA ARG A 50 -0.86 -15.34 -5.32
C ARG A 50 0.04 -16.56 -5.37
N VAL A 51 0.93 -16.60 -6.35
CA VAL A 51 1.89 -17.69 -6.55
C VAL A 51 3.29 -17.12 -6.59
N HIS A 52 4.14 -17.53 -5.67
CA HIS A 52 5.58 -17.31 -5.73
C HIS A 52 6.22 -18.55 -6.35
N PHE A 53 6.87 -18.38 -7.50
CA PHE A 53 7.46 -19.48 -8.26
C PHE A 53 8.87 -19.14 -8.75
N GLY A 54 9.64 -20.17 -9.06
CA GLY A 54 11.04 -20.06 -9.46
C GLY A 54 11.70 -21.43 -9.56
N TYR A 55 12.99 -21.55 -9.85
CA TYR A 55 13.88 -20.48 -10.32
C TYR A 55 13.86 -20.48 -11.85
N THR A 56 13.75 -19.31 -12.49
CA THR A 56 13.90 -19.18 -13.95
C THR A 56 14.79 -17.99 -14.31
N GLU A 57 15.59 -18.13 -15.36
CA GLU A 57 16.39 -17.04 -15.92
C GLU A 57 15.52 -16.04 -16.72
N SER A 58 14.38 -16.50 -17.24
CA SER A 58 13.48 -15.67 -18.04
C SER A 58 12.03 -16.15 -17.97
N THR A 59 11.09 -15.21 -18.02
CA THR A 59 9.66 -15.50 -18.19
C THR A 59 9.20 -15.38 -19.65
N ALA A 60 10.08 -15.05 -20.60
CA ALA A 60 9.69 -14.81 -21.99
C ALA A 60 9.01 -16.04 -22.64
N SER A 61 9.38 -17.26 -22.23
CA SER A 61 8.72 -18.49 -22.69
C SER A 61 7.28 -18.63 -22.16
N LEU A 62 6.94 -17.92 -21.09
CA LEU A 62 5.61 -17.93 -20.47
C LEU A 62 4.66 -16.93 -21.11
N ASP A 63 5.16 -15.89 -21.79
CA ASP A 63 4.34 -14.73 -22.19
C ASP A 63 3.08 -15.11 -22.98
N ALA A 64 3.22 -16.00 -23.97
CA ALA A 64 2.10 -16.48 -24.78
C ALA A 64 1.09 -17.31 -23.97
N ASP A 65 1.59 -18.22 -23.12
CA ASP A 65 0.73 -19.07 -22.27
C ASP A 65 0.04 -18.24 -21.17
N MET A 66 0.72 -17.24 -20.61
CA MET A 66 0.16 -16.32 -19.60
C MET A 66 -0.90 -15.41 -20.20
N ALA A 67 -0.69 -14.90 -21.42
CA ALA A 67 -1.71 -14.15 -22.16
C ALA A 67 -2.94 -15.01 -22.44
N SER A 68 -2.74 -16.28 -22.85
CA SER A 68 -3.83 -17.25 -23.05
C SER A 68 -4.56 -17.57 -21.74
N LEU A 69 -3.82 -17.78 -20.65
CA LEU A 69 -4.37 -18.02 -19.33
C LEU A 69 -5.23 -16.85 -18.88
N LYS A 70 -4.70 -15.63 -18.91
CA LYS A 70 -5.42 -14.39 -18.56
C LYS A 70 -6.74 -14.26 -19.33
N ALA A 71 -6.70 -14.46 -20.65
CA ALA A 71 -7.89 -14.43 -21.50
C ALA A 71 -8.89 -15.54 -21.10
N SER A 72 -8.41 -16.76 -20.85
CA SER A 72 -9.27 -17.88 -20.45
C SER A 72 -9.94 -17.66 -19.09
N LEU A 73 -9.28 -16.92 -18.18
CA LEU A 73 -9.81 -16.59 -16.86
C LEU A 73 -10.77 -15.39 -16.90
N ALA A 74 -10.88 -14.69 -18.03
CA ALA A 74 -11.58 -13.41 -18.13
C ALA A 74 -11.10 -12.40 -17.08
N ALA A 75 -9.79 -12.42 -16.77
CA ALA A 75 -9.17 -11.48 -15.86
C ALA A 75 -8.89 -10.16 -16.58
N ALA A 76 -9.19 -9.03 -15.94
CA ALA A 76 -8.84 -7.70 -16.43
C ALA A 76 -7.33 -7.46 -16.38
N ASP A 77 -6.86 -6.37 -16.97
CA ASP A 77 -5.42 -6.12 -17.08
C ASP A 77 -4.76 -5.87 -15.73
N GLU A 78 -5.43 -5.10 -14.88
CA GLU A 78 -5.06 -4.77 -13.51
C GLU A 78 -5.15 -5.96 -12.54
N ASP A 79 -5.93 -6.97 -12.93
CA ASP A 79 -6.26 -8.14 -12.12
C ASP A 79 -5.33 -9.33 -12.42
N PHE A 80 -4.34 -9.20 -13.31
CA PHE A 80 -3.36 -10.26 -13.62
C PHE A 80 -1.96 -9.67 -13.83
N ASP A 81 -1.03 -10.00 -12.95
CA ASP A 81 0.34 -9.45 -12.96
C ASP A 81 1.37 -10.54 -12.68
N VAL A 82 2.49 -10.49 -13.40
CA VAL A 82 3.68 -11.32 -13.16
C VAL A 82 4.89 -10.41 -13.08
N ARG A 83 5.62 -10.49 -11.97
CA ARG A 83 6.84 -9.69 -11.80
C ARG A 83 7.94 -10.46 -11.08
N PRO A 84 9.21 -10.07 -11.26
CA PRO A 84 10.29 -10.54 -10.41
C PRO A 84 10.03 -10.20 -8.95
N ALA A 85 10.19 -11.16 -8.04
CA ALA A 85 10.03 -10.98 -6.61
C ALA A 85 11.03 -9.95 -6.05
N ALA A 86 12.23 -9.88 -6.65
CA ALA A 86 13.28 -8.93 -6.29
C ALA A 86 13.01 -7.49 -6.78
N LYS A 87 12.07 -7.27 -7.72
CA LYS A 87 11.74 -5.93 -8.21
C LYS A 87 11.03 -5.15 -7.12
N LYS A 88 11.69 -4.13 -6.58
CA LYS A 88 11.13 -3.23 -5.57
C LYS A 88 10.23 -2.19 -6.25
N PRO A 89 9.00 -1.97 -5.77
CA PRO A 89 8.19 -0.87 -6.26
C PRO A 89 8.78 0.48 -5.84
N ARG A 90 8.59 1.48 -6.69
CA ARG A 90 9.03 2.87 -6.46
C ARG A 90 7.91 3.64 -5.78
N VAL A 91 8.18 4.18 -4.60
CA VAL A 91 7.19 4.76 -3.69
C VAL A 91 7.47 6.24 -3.48
N LEU A 92 6.46 7.07 -3.77
CA LEU A 92 6.46 8.48 -3.39
C LEU A 92 5.84 8.59 -1.99
N ILE A 93 6.58 9.16 -1.03
CA ILE A 93 6.03 9.43 0.31
C ILE A 93 5.61 10.90 0.40
N MET A 94 4.37 11.14 0.80
CA MET A 94 3.83 12.46 1.10
C MET A 94 3.74 12.65 2.61
N VAL A 95 4.23 13.78 3.12
CA VAL A 95 4.25 14.08 4.56
C VAL A 95 3.83 15.54 4.81
N SER A 96 3.17 15.83 5.93
CA SER A 96 2.97 17.22 6.41
C SER A 96 3.96 17.53 7.54
N LYS A 97 3.48 18.00 8.71
CA LYS A 97 4.35 18.34 9.86
C LYS A 97 4.62 17.17 10.80
N ILE A 98 3.82 16.12 10.72
CA ILE A 98 3.90 14.96 11.60
C ILE A 98 4.68 13.86 10.87
N GLY A 99 5.86 13.50 11.38
CA GLY A 99 6.85 12.71 10.64
C GLY A 99 7.17 11.33 11.19
N HIS A 100 6.48 10.83 12.22
CA HIS A 100 6.76 9.50 12.79
C HIS A 100 6.64 8.38 11.74
N CYS A 101 5.58 8.41 10.93
CA CYS A 101 5.39 7.45 9.83
C CYS A 101 6.49 7.57 8.77
N LEU A 102 6.91 8.78 8.42
CA LEU A 102 8.01 8.99 7.47
C LEU A 102 9.31 8.40 8.02
N ASN A 103 9.66 8.73 9.27
CA ASN A 103 10.86 8.22 9.94
C ASN A 103 10.90 6.68 9.96
N ASP A 104 9.79 6.04 10.34
CA ASP A 104 9.69 4.58 10.43
C ASP A 104 9.84 3.91 9.04
N LEU A 105 9.16 4.43 8.01
CA LEU A 105 9.29 3.91 6.64
C LEU A 105 10.72 4.05 6.10
N LEU A 106 11.37 5.19 6.33
CA LEU A 106 12.76 5.43 5.92
C LEU A 106 13.72 4.47 6.63
N PHE A 107 13.57 4.32 7.95
CA PHE A 107 14.40 3.42 8.76
C PHE A 107 14.27 1.96 8.29
N ARG A 108 13.03 1.47 8.12
CA ARG A 108 12.77 0.09 7.66
C ARG A 108 13.31 -0.16 6.25
N THR A 109 13.18 0.81 5.36
CA THR A 109 13.69 0.71 3.99
C THR A 109 15.22 0.62 3.99
N LYS A 110 15.90 1.51 4.73
CA LYS A 110 17.37 1.50 4.87
C LYS A 110 17.90 0.19 5.45
N ASN A 111 17.18 -0.39 6.42
CA ASN A 111 17.54 -1.66 7.04
C ASN A 111 17.05 -2.90 6.28
N LYS A 112 16.55 -2.74 5.04
CA LYS A 112 16.05 -3.83 4.19
C LYS A 112 14.89 -4.62 4.81
N GLN A 113 14.18 -4.04 5.78
CA GLN A 113 12.97 -4.59 6.38
C GLN A 113 11.72 -4.29 5.54
N LEU A 114 11.80 -3.30 4.66
CA LEU A 114 10.76 -2.92 3.72
C LEU A 114 11.33 -2.91 2.30
N GLY A 115 10.78 -3.76 1.42
CA GLY A 115 11.28 -4.01 0.07
C GLY A 115 10.86 -2.98 -0.96
N ILE A 116 11.03 -1.68 -0.68
CA ILE A 116 10.63 -0.57 -1.57
C ILE A 116 11.82 0.30 -1.96
N GLU A 117 11.64 1.12 -2.98
CA GLU A 117 12.53 2.24 -3.34
C GLU A 117 11.78 3.55 -3.09
N ILE A 118 12.44 4.53 -2.46
CA ILE A 118 11.84 5.84 -2.18
C ILE A 118 12.65 6.90 -2.94
N PRO A 119 12.35 7.16 -4.22
CA PRO A 119 13.13 8.11 -5.01
C PRO A 119 12.89 9.57 -4.59
N ILE A 120 11.66 9.88 -4.15
CA ILE A 120 11.24 11.24 -3.83
C ILE A 120 10.31 11.30 -2.61
N ILE A 121 10.42 12.39 -1.86
CA ILE A 121 9.48 12.79 -0.80
C ILE A 121 8.85 14.12 -1.18
N VAL A 122 7.53 14.23 -1.02
CA VAL A 122 6.78 15.48 -1.21
C VAL A 122 6.23 15.94 0.12
N SER A 123 6.34 17.25 0.39
CA SER A 123 5.67 17.85 1.54
C SER A 123 5.11 19.22 1.22
N ASN A 124 4.00 19.56 1.86
CA ASN A 124 3.46 20.92 1.87
C ASN A 124 4.17 21.85 2.89
N HIS A 125 5.24 21.36 3.53
CA HIS A 125 6.07 22.08 4.47
C HIS A 125 7.57 21.75 4.29
N PRO A 126 8.51 22.59 4.77
CA PRO A 126 9.94 22.34 4.62
C PRO A 126 10.54 21.41 5.70
N ASP A 127 9.77 21.06 6.74
CA ASP A 127 10.23 20.47 8.01
C ASP A 127 11.15 19.24 7.86
N TYR A 128 10.86 18.35 6.90
CA TYR A 128 11.58 17.07 6.75
C TYR A 128 12.63 17.04 5.64
N ARG A 129 13.01 18.21 5.10
CA ARG A 129 14.06 18.30 4.06
C ARG A 129 15.39 17.69 4.52
N ALA A 130 15.90 18.13 5.67
CA ALA A 130 17.18 17.66 6.19
C ALA A 130 17.18 16.15 6.48
N LEU A 131 16.04 15.61 6.91
CA LEU A 131 15.86 14.17 7.10
C LEU A 131 15.95 13.43 5.76
N ALA A 132 15.22 13.85 4.74
CA ALA A 132 15.25 13.23 3.41
C ALA A 132 16.67 13.24 2.81
N GLU A 133 17.36 14.38 2.91
CA GLU A 133 18.74 14.54 2.45
C GLU A 133 19.70 13.59 3.18
N SER A 134 19.52 13.36 4.49
CA SER A 134 20.34 12.40 5.24
C SER A 134 20.18 10.94 4.79
N TYR A 135 19.07 10.61 4.11
CA TYR A 135 18.84 9.32 3.46
C TYR A 135 19.21 9.32 1.97
N GLY A 136 19.68 10.46 1.42
CA GLY A 136 19.99 10.61 0.00
C GLY A 136 18.75 10.64 -0.90
N ILE A 137 17.60 11.08 -0.38
CA ILE A 137 16.32 11.11 -1.09
C ILE A 137 15.99 12.55 -1.48
N GLU A 138 15.53 12.75 -2.71
CA GLU A 138 15.11 14.07 -3.20
C GLU A 138 13.83 14.55 -2.49
N PHE A 139 13.84 15.80 -2.04
CA PHE A 139 12.73 16.41 -1.28
C PHE A 139 12.13 17.61 -2.01
N HIS A 140 10.84 17.49 -2.34
CA HIS A 140 10.05 18.54 -2.96
C HIS A 140 9.15 19.21 -1.94
N HIS A 141 9.43 20.50 -1.69
CA HIS A 141 8.54 21.35 -0.91
C HIS A 141 7.52 22.01 -1.86
N LEU A 142 6.29 21.54 -1.81
CA LEU A 142 5.18 22.01 -2.64
C LEU A 142 4.11 22.65 -1.75
N PRO A 143 4.22 23.94 -1.39
CA PRO A 143 3.23 24.62 -0.55
C PRO A 143 1.86 24.66 -1.24
N VAL A 144 0.78 24.66 -0.45
CA VAL A 144 -0.58 24.62 -0.97
C VAL A 144 -1.54 25.49 -0.19
N THR A 145 -2.42 26.18 -0.91
CA THR A 145 -3.60 26.88 -0.41
C THR A 145 -4.85 26.31 -1.08
N LYS A 146 -6.04 26.77 -0.68
CA LYS A 146 -7.28 26.36 -1.33
C LYS A 146 -7.28 26.66 -2.84
N ASP A 147 -6.69 27.80 -3.23
CA ASP A 147 -6.68 28.27 -4.62
C ASP A 147 -5.59 27.59 -5.47
N THR A 148 -4.49 27.14 -4.85
CA THR A 148 -3.36 26.54 -5.58
C THR A 148 -3.37 25.01 -5.58
N LYS A 149 -4.37 24.36 -4.97
CA LYS A 149 -4.43 22.90 -4.82
C LYS A 149 -4.29 22.13 -6.13
N LEU A 150 -5.04 22.52 -7.17
CA LEU A 150 -5.00 21.80 -8.44
C LEU A 150 -3.64 21.94 -9.14
N GLU A 151 -3.00 23.10 -9.03
CA GLU A 151 -1.65 23.31 -9.58
C GLU A 151 -0.59 22.52 -8.80
N GLN A 152 -0.69 22.46 -7.48
CA GLN A 152 0.18 21.63 -6.64
C GLN A 152 0.03 20.15 -6.99
N GLU A 153 -1.19 19.65 -7.14
CA GLU A 153 -1.45 18.25 -7.49
C GLU A 153 -1.00 17.92 -8.91
N LYS A 154 -1.06 18.86 -9.85
CA LYS A 154 -0.45 18.70 -11.17
C LYS A 154 1.06 18.47 -11.08
N GLN A 155 1.76 19.25 -10.26
CA GLN A 155 3.20 19.05 -10.02
C GLN A 155 3.48 17.68 -9.37
N ILE A 156 2.62 17.22 -8.45
CA ILE A 156 2.72 15.87 -7.87
C ILE A 156 2.58 14.80 -8.96
N LEU A 157 1.60 14.93 -9.86
CA LEU A 157 1.41 14.01 -10.98
C LEU A 157 2.59 14.02 -11.97
N ASP A 158 3.18 15.19 -12.23
CA ASP A 158 4.40 15.31 -13.03
C ASP A 158 5.57 14.55 -12.39
N LEU A 159 5.76 14.70 -11.07
CA LEU A 159 6.79 13.98 -10.31
C LEU A 159 6.55 12.46 -10.31
N ILE A 160 5.29 12.03 -10.16
CA ILE A 160 4.88 10.61 -10.23
C ILE A 160 5.29 10.01 -11.57
N ARG A 161 4.97 10.69 -12.69
CA ARG A 161 5.34 10.25 -14.04
C ARG A 161 6.86 10.24 -14.24
N ALA A 162 7.54 11.34 -13.93
CA ALA A 162 8.98 11.48 -14.12
C ALA A 162 9.78 10.42 -13.36
N ASN A 163 9.31 10.02 -12.18
CA ASN A 163 9.98 9.05 -11.32
C ASN A 163 9.47 7.61 -11.48
N SER A 164 8.51 7.35 -12.39
CA SER A 164 7.88 6.03 -12.57
C SER A 164 7.38 5.44 -11.23
N ILE A 165 6.59 6.22 -10.50
CA ILE A 165 6.09 5.85 -9.17
C ILE A 165 4.99 4.79 -9.31
N ASP A 166 5.14 3.69 -8.57
CA ASP A 166 4.18 2.58 -8.50
C ASP A 166 3.12 2.79 -7.41
N LEU A 167 3.49 3.48 -6.31
CA LEU A 167 2.66 3.69 -5.12
C LEU A 167 2.91 5.08 -4.51
N VAL A 168 1.83 5.75 -4.11
CA VAL A 168 1.87 6.93 -3.23
C VAL A 168 1.51 6.52 -1.82
N VAL A 169 2.30 6.97 -0.84
CA VAL A 169 2.04 6.74 0.59
C VAL A 169 1.82 8.08 1.29
N LEU A 170 0.63 8.26 1.86
CA LEU A 170 0.30 9.42 2.69
C LEU A 170 0.76 9.15 4.13
N ALA A 171 2.02 9.45 4.42
CA ALA A 171 2.60 9.33 5.75
C ALA A 171 2.17 10.53 6.62
N ARG A 172 0.90 10.53 7.06
CA ARG A 172 0.27 11.66 7.76
C ARG A 172 0.32 12.97 6.95
N TYR A 173 0.08 12.86 5.65
CA TYR A 173 -0.20 14.01 4.80
C TYR A 173 -1.61 14.54 5.12
N MET A 174 -1.71 15.80 5.53
CA MET A 174 -2.94 16.35 6.13
C MET A 174 -3.84 17.08 5.13
N GLN A 175 -3.46 17.14 3.86
CA GLN A 175 -4.32 17.72 2.81
C GLN A 175 -5.18 16.62 2.21
N VAL A 176 -6.48 16.89 2.13
CA VAL A 176 -7.41 16.06 1.36
C VAL A 176 -6.99 16.12 -0.10
N LEU A 177 -6.86 14.98 -0.77
CA LEU A 177 -6.54 14.91 -2.21
C LEU A 177 -7.77 15.27 -3.05
N SER A 178 -7.60 15.80 -4.27
CA SER A 178 -8.72 15.97 -5.19
C SER A 178 -9.17 14.63 -5.78
N PRO A 179 -10.42 14.54 -6.26
CA PRO A 179 -10.88 13.38 -7.02
C PRO A 179 -9.99 13.05 -8.23
N GLY A 180 -9.44 14.06 -8.92
CA GLY A 180 -8.58 13.84 -10.08
C GLY A 180 -7.25 13.17 -9.74
N LEU A 181 -6.63 13.53 -8.61
CA LEU A 181 -5.42 12.84 -8.13
C LEU A 181 -5.75 11.41 -7.66
N CYS A 182 -6.88 11.22 -6.97
CA CYS A 182 -7.33 9.89 -6.55
C CYS A 182 -7.61 8.97 -7.76
N GLU A 183 -8.22 9.49 -8.81
CA GLU A 183 -8.52 8.74 -10.04
C GLU A 183 -7.24 8.37 -10.79
N ALA A 184 -6.33 9.33 -10.98
CA ALA A 184 -5.06 9.11 -11.67
C ALA A 184 -4.17 8.04 -11.00
N MET A 185 -4.30 7.88 -9.68
CA MET A 185 -3.58 6.88 -8.88
C MET A 185 -4.53 5.88 -8.20
N SER A 186 -5.65 5.57 -8.83
CA SER A 186 -6.65 4.65 -8.29
C SER A 186 -6.01 3.29 -7.94
N GLY A 187 -6.29 2.79 -6.73
CA GLY A 187 -5.69 1.55 -6.21
C GLY A 187 -4.22 1.67 -5.78
N LYS A 188 -3.58 2.83 -5.99
CA LYS A 188 -2.14 3.06 -5.83
C LYS A 188 -1.81 4.20 -4.85
N ILE A 189 -2.73 4.52 -3.95
CA ILE A 189 -2.50 5.45 -2.84
C ILE A 189 -2.86 4.73 -1.53
N ILE A 190 -1.91 4.64 -0.59
CA ILE A 190 -2.17 4.14 0.77
C ILE A 190 -2.13 5.31 1.74
N ASN A 191 -3.14 5.39 2.60
CA ASN A 191 -3.23 6.36 3.69
C ASN A 191 -3.20 5.68 5.04
N ILE A 192 -2.79 6.43 6.07
CA ILE A 192 -2.90 6.04 7.48
C ILE A 192 -3.86 6.99 8.20
N HIS A 193 -4.91 6.41 8.77
CA HIS A 193 -5.83 7.11 9.65
C HIS A 193 -5.56 6.71 11.10
N HIS A 194 -5.49 7.71 11.98
CA HIS A 194 -5.10 7.61 13.39
C HIS A 194 -6.18 7.04 14.31
N SER A 195 -7.30 6.59 13.74
CA SER A 195 -8.42 6.05 14.49
C SER A 195 -8.85 4.69 13.91
N PHE A 196 -9.58 3.95 14.74
CA PHE A 196 -10.36 2.82 14.28
C PHE A 196 -11.62 3.37 13.64
N LEU A 197 -11.62 3.50 12.31
CA LEU A 197 -12.81 3.92 11.58
C LEU A 197 -13.97 2.99 11.97
N PRO A 198 -15.16 3.52 12.35
CA PRO A 198 -15.64 4.90 12.17
C PRO A 198 -15.51 5.87 13.36
N SER A 199 -14.75 5.55 14.43
CA SER A 199 -14.71 6.35 15.67
C SER A 199 -13.78 7.58 15.60
N PHE A 200 -14.17 8.70 16.25
CA PHE A 200 -13.39 9.95 16.45
C PHE A 200 -12.93 10.70 15.18
N LYS A 201 -13.89 11.10 14.34
CA LYS A 201 -13.64 11.99 13.18
C LYS A 201 -13.25 13.41 13.64
N GLY A 202 -12.46 14.12 12.83
CA GLY A 202 -12.16 15.55 13.02
C GLY A 202 -10.84 15.86 13.75
N ALA A 203 -10.73 17.06 14.32
CA ALA A 203 -9.48 17.55 14.91
C ALA A 203 -9.21 16.95 16.30
N LYS A 204 -7.92 16.79 16.64
CA LYS A 204 -7.43 16.30 17.96
C LYS A 204 -8.08 14.98 18.45
N PRO A 205 -8.04 13.93 17.64
CA PRO A 205 -8.64 12.62 17.92
C PRO A 205 -8.23 12.03 19.28
N TYR A 206 -6.95 12.11 19.65
CA TYR A 206 -6.44 11.58 20.91
C TYR A 206 -6.91 12.36 22.15
N HIS A 207 -7.25 13.65 21.99
CA HIS A 207 -7.85 14.40 23.09
C HIS A 207 -9.31 13.96 23.29
N GLN A 208 -10.06 13.78 22.20
CA GLN A 208 -11.42 13.22 22.27
C GLN A 208 -11.42 11.81 22.89
N ALA A 209 -10.43 10.99 22.54
CA ALA A 209 -10.25 9.65 23.11
C ALA A 209 -9.95 9.70 24.62
N TYR A 210 -9.08 10.62 25.05
CA TYR A 210 -8.78 10.88 26.47
C TYR A 210 -10.04 11.31 27.23
N ASP A 211 -10.74 12.34 26.75
CA ASP A 211 -11.95 12.87 27.38
C ASP A 211 -13.06 11.81 27.46
N ARG A 212 -13.11 10.90 26.48
CA ARG A 212 -14.07 9.79 26.46
C ARG A 212 -13.67 8.61 27.36
N GLY A 213 -12.43 8.59 27.86
CA GLY A 213 -11.91 7.57 28.76
C GLY A 213 -11.70 6.20 28.09
N VAL A 214 -11.36 6.17 26.81
CA VAL A 214 -11.18 4.91 26.05
C VAL A 214 -10.11 4.01 26.69
N LYS A 215 -10.18 2.71 26.40
CA LYS A 215 -9.19 1.71 26.85
C LYS A 215 -8.38 1.10 25.71
N ILE A 216 -8.71 1.51 24.49
CA ILE A 216 -8.03 1.14 23.27
C ILE A 216 -7.97 2.37 22.37
N ILE A 217 -6.85 2.54 21.69
CA ILE A 217 -6.70 3.36 20.50
C ILE A 217 -6.26 2.46 19.35
N GLY A 218 -6.35 2.94 18.12
CA GLY A 218 -5.94 2.15 16.97
C GLY A 218 -5.67 3.01 15.75
N ALA A 219 -5.13 2.37 14.72
CA ALA A 219 -4.91 3.00 13.43
C ALA A 219 -5.35 2.07 12.31
N THR A 220 -5.72 2.69 11.17
CA THR A 220 -6.23 2.00 10.00
C THR A 220 -5.44 2.44 8.78
N ALA A 221 -4.75 1.51 8.11
CA ALA A 221 -4.21 1.75 6.78
C ALA A 221 -5.20 1.27 5.74
N HIS A 222 -5.46 2.11 4.75
CA HIS A 222 -6.45 1.85 3.71
C HIS A 222 -6.00 2.41 2.37
N ILE A 223 -6.57 1.88 1.30
CA ILE A 223 -6.42 2.46 -0.04
C ILE A 223 -7.28 3.72 -0.11
N VAL A 224 -6.76 4.80 -0.71
CA VAL A 224 -7.53 6.04 -0.87
C VAL A 224 -8.49 5.91 -2.06
N THR A 225 -9.71 6.40 -1.86
CA THR A 225 -10.74 6.55 -2.89
C THR A 225 -11.18 8.02 -2.96
N ALA A 226 -12.14 8.35 -3.82
CA ALA A 226 -12.74 9.70 -3.85
C ALA A 226 -13.51 10.02 -2.55
N ASP A 227 -14.00 9.00 -1.85
CA ASP A 227 -14.68 9.13 -0.57
C ASP A 227 -13.65 9.22 0.56
N LEU A 228 -13.68 10.34 1.29
CA LEU A 228 -12.68 10.66 2.32
C LEU A 228 -12.69 9.63 3.46
N ASP A 229 -11.54 9.00 3.70
CA ASP A 229 -11.32 8.01 4.77
C ASP A 229 -12.23 6.76 4.69
N GLU A 230 -12.77 6.42 3.51
CA GLU A 230 -13.74 5.31 3.35
C GLU A 230 -13.27 4.22 2.35
N GLY A 231 -12.02 4.29 1.90
CA GLY A 231 -11.51 3.30 0.95
C GLY A 231 -11.18 1.93 1.58
N PRO A 232 -10.92 0.90 0.74
CA PRO A 232 -10.69 -0.46 1.22
C PRO A 232 -9.57 -0.58 2.25
N ILE A 233 -9.91 -1.12 3.43
CA ILE A 233 -8.98 -1.33 4.55
C ILE A 233 -7.96 -2.41 4.19
N ILE A 234 -6.68 -2.16 4.47
CA ILE A 234 -5.57 -3.12 4.29
C ILE A 234 -5.17 -3.73 5.63
N GLU A 235 -5.00 -2.89 6.66
CA GLU A 235 -4.45 -3.32 7.96
C GLU A 235 -5.00 -2.44 9.08
N GLN A 236 -5.22 -3.05 10.25
CA GLN A 236 -5.67 -2.36 11.46
C GLN A 236 -4.97 -2.95 12.69
N ARG A 237 -4.52 -2.08 13.59
CA ARG A 237 -4.01 -2.50 14.90
C ARG A 237 -4.54 -1.61 15.99
N ILE A 238 -4.54 -2.16 17.20
CA ILE A 238 -4.90 -1.47 18.42
C ILE A 238 -3.73 -1.43 19.40
N ALA A 239 -3.74 -0.43 20.27
CA ALA A 239 -2.96 -0.40 21.50
C ALA A 239 -3.90 -0.19 22.69
N ARG A 240 -3.57 -0.82 23.82
CA ARG A 240 -4.25 -0.56 25.08
C ARG A 240 -3.75 0.75 25.66
N VAL A 241 -4.68 1.54 26.19
CA VAL A 241 -4.40 2.75 26.96
C VAL A 241 -5.21 2.70 28.25
N ASP A 242 -4.78 3.42 29.27
CA ASP A 242 -5.47 3.43 30.56
C ASP A 242 -5.58 4.84 31.17
N HIS A 243 -6.14 4.89 32.38
CA HIS A 243 -6.47 6.13 33.08
C HIS A 243 -5.23 6.87 33.64
N SER A 244 -4.07 6.23 33.65
CA SER A 244 -2.81 6.86 34.08
C SER A 244 -2.14 7.68 32.97
N MET A 245 -2.50 7.43 31.71
CA MET A 245 -1.92 8.10 30.56
C MET A 245 -2.55 9.47 30.29
N SER A 246 -1.71 10.47 30.08
CA SER A 246 -2.07 11.82 29.64
C SER A 246 -2.43 11.87 28.14
N PRO A 247 -3.09 12.95 27.65
CA PRO A 247 -3.34 13.14 26.22
C PRO A 247 -2.07 13.08 25.36
N LYS A 248 -0.93 13.51 25.90
CA LYS A 248 0.36 13.47 25.20
C LYS A 248 0.85 12.03 25.02
N GLU A 249 0.77 11.22 26.07
CA GLU A 249 1.16 9.79 26.01
C GLU A 249 0.24 9.00 25.07
N LEU A 250 -1.05 9.36 24.99
CA LEU A 250 -1.97 8.81 23.98
C LEU A 250 -1.55 9.16 22.55
N VAL A 251 -1.03 10.37 22.30
CA VAL A 251 -0.50 10.76 20.98
C VAL A 251 0.77 9.98 20.64
N GLU A 252 1.66 9.79 21.62
CA GLU A 252 2.89 9.01 21.45
C GLU A 252 2.58 7.54 21.12
N GLU A 253 1.68 6.91 21.88
CA GLU A 253 1.24 5.54 21.62
C GLU A 253 0.51 5.43 20.28
N GLY A 254 -0.33 6.41 19.95
CA GLY A 254 -0.98 6.52 18.66
C GLY A 254 0.00 6.55 17.48
N SER A 255 1.06 7.34 17.61
CA SER A 255 2.12 7.47 16.61
C SER A 255 2.86 6.15 16.39
N ASN A 256 3.07 5.36 17.44
CA ASN A 256 3.65 4.01 17.35
C ASN A 256 2.75 3.06 16.56
N VAL A 257 1.45 3.01 16.91
CA VAL A 257 0.48 2.14 16.23
C VAL A 257 0.35 2.52 14.76
N GLU A 258 0.23 3.81 14.44
CA GLU A 258 0.16 4.30 13.07
C GLU A 258 1.37 3.88 12.22
N SER A 259 2.58 4.04 12.76
CA SER A 259 3.82 3.66 12.08
C SER A 259 3.83 2.17 11.74
N GLN A 260 3.47 1.32 12.71
CA GLN A 260 3.40 -0.13 12.51
C GLN A 260 2.37 -0.55 11.48
N VAL A 261 1.17 0.05 11.55
CA VAL A 261 0.06 -0.25 10.64
C VAL A 261 0.39 0.18 9.22
N LEU A 262 0.92 1.39 9.03
CA LEU A 262 1.30 1.88 7.71
C LEU A 262 2.44 1.04 7.10
N ALA A 263 3.48 0.73 7.88
CA ALA A 263 4.59 -0.09 7.41
C ALA A 263 4.13 -1.50 7.00
N ALA A 264 3.22 -2.11 7.75
CA ALA A 264 2.63 -3.40 7.40
C ALA A 264 1.83 -3.31 6.10
N ALA A 265 0.96 -2.32 5.94
CA ALA A 265 0.19 -2.13 4.71
C ALA A 265 1.07 -1.91 3.48
N VAL A 266 2.11 -1.07 3.59
CA VAL A 266 3.08 -0.84 2.50
C VAL A 266 3.85 -2.13 2.20
N LYS A 267 4.24 -2.91 3.22
CA LYS A 267 4.89 -4.20 3.04
C LYS A 267 4.01 -5.17 2.25
N TRP A 268 2.77 -5.39 2.70
CA TRP A 268 1.81 -6.27 2.04
C TRP A 268 1.55 -5.85 0.60
N TRP A 269 1.39 -4.55 0.35
CA TRP A 269 1.24 -4.05 -1.00
C TRP A 269 2.49 -4.32 -1.85
N SER A 270 3.68 -4.04 -1.31
CA SER A 270 4.97 -4.23 -2.02
C SER A 270 5.29 -5.69 -2.32
N GLU A 271 4.74 -6.63 -1.55
CA GLU A 271 4.90 -8.07 -1.73
C GLU A 271 3.77 -8.69 -2.59
N LYS A 272 2.91 -7.86 -3.19
CA LYS A 272 1.71 -8.25 -3.96
C LYS A 272 0.78 -9.18 -3.17
N ARG A 273 0.56 -8.86 -1.90
CA ARG A 273 -0.32 -9.60 -1.00
C ARG A 273 -1.70 -8.99 -0.87
N VAL A 274 -1.90 -7.75 -1.35
CA VAL A 274 -3.17 -7.01 -1.24
C VAL A 274 -3.93 -7.06 -2.57
N PHE A 275 -5.17 -7.54 -2.52
CA PHE A 275 -6.10 -7.54 -3.64
C PHE A 275 -7.33 -6.71 -3.28
N GLN A 276 -7.77 -5.83 -4.18
CA GLN A 276 -9.03 -5.11 -4.02
C GLN A 276 -10.22 -6.02 -4.36
N ASN A 277 -11.28 -5.95 -3.56
CA ASN A 277 -12.51 -6.70 -3.77
C ASN A 277 -13.71 -5.81 -3.42
N GLY A 278 -14.07 -4.91 -4.34
CA GLY A 278 -15.04 -3.85 -4.08
C GLY A 278 -14.54 -2.91 -2.97
N HIS A 279 -15.33 -2.77 -1.89
CA HIS A 279 -15.02 -1.89 -0.76
C HIS A 279 -14.10 -2.53 0.31
N LYS A 280 -13.61 -3.75 0.09
CA LYS A 280 -12.73 -4.47 1.02
C LYS A 280 -11.46 -4.95 0.31
N THR A 281 -10.55 -5.53 1.07
CA THR A 281 -9.35 -6.19 0.52
C THR A 281 -9.31 -7.66 0.91
N VAL A 282 -8.62 -8.45 0.09
CA VAL A 282 -8.08 -9.76 0.47
C VAL A 282 -6.59 -9.56 0.68
N VAL A 283 -6.09 -9.90 1.87
CA VAL A 283 -4.66 -9.78 2.22
C VAL A 283 -4.11 -11.16 2.55
N PHE A 284 -3.17 -11.63 1.74
CA PHE A 284 -2.44 -12.86 2.01
C PHE A 284 -1.24 -12.57 2.91
N ASN A 285 -1.42 -12.65 4.24
CA ASN A 285 -0.37 -12.38 5.23
C ASN A 285 0.53 -13.60 5.54
#